data_AF-A0AAF0PEQ9-F1
#
_entry.id   AF-A0AAF0PEQ9-F1
#
_cell.length_a   1.000
_cell.length_b   1.000
_cell.length_c   1.000
_cell.angle_alpha   90.00
_cell.angle_beta   90.00
_cell.angle_gamma   90.00
#
_symmetry.space_group_name_H-M   'P 1'
#
loop_
_entity.id
_entity.type
_entity.pdbx_description
1 polymer ?
#
loop_
_entity_poly.entity_id
_entity_poly.type
_entity_poly.pdbx_seq_one_letter_code
_entity_poly.pdbx_strand_id
1 'polypeptide(L)'
;MPTLLETHIRNRFRVQPNHANNNDTLHGGNLMKWLDEVSAMSAMRFAGETCVTARVNELDFERPIQIGDTALVEAYVYDAGRTSVHVALRAWREEPRSGETEKTTESTFTFVAIDENGEKVPVPDITVETEKGERLRDRVHELGD
;
A
#
# COMPACT_ATOMS: atom_id res chain seq x y z
N MET A 1 -2.04 20.57 6.87
CA MET A 1 -1.47 19.23 7.12
C MET A 1 -2.37 18.24 6.42
N PRO A 2 -1.85 17.38 5.54
CA PRO A 2 -2.65 16.35 4.89
C PRO A 2 -3.21 15.37 5.95
N THR A 3 -4.44 14.93 5.73
CA THR A 3 -5.09 13.93 6.58
C THR A 3 -4.82 12.53 6.05
N LEU A 4 -4.82 11.53 6.93
CA LEU A 4 -4.68 10.11 6.54
C LEU A 4 -5.65 9.73 5.41
N LEU A 5 -6.90 10.19 5.47
CA LEU A 5 -7.92 9.83 4.48
C LEU A 5 -7.66 10.43 3.10
N GLU A 6 -6.98 11.58 2.98
CA GLU A 6 -6.60 12.13 1.68
C GLU A 6 -5.56 11.24 0.99
N THR A 7 -4.70 10.58 1.77
CA THR A 7 -3.66 9.66 1.28
C THR A 7 -4.20 8.26 0.98
N HIS A 8 -5.46 7.97 1.33
CA HIS A 8 -6.05 6.64 1.18
C HIS A 8 -6.34 6.33 -0.29
N ILE A 9 -5.58 5.39 -0.86
CA ILE A 9 -5.70 4.96 -2.24
C ILE A 9 -6.15 3.50 -2.27
N ARG A 10 -7.10 3.19 -3.14
CA ARG A 10 -7.54 1.82 -3.42
C ARG A 10 -7.58 1.59 -4.93
N ASN A 11 -6.81 0.61 -5.40
CA ASN A 11 -6.78 0.20 -6.80
C ASN A 11 -7.20 -1.26 -6.96
N ARG A 12 -7.74 -1.57 -8.14
CA ARG A 12 -8.15 -2.91 -8.54
C ARG A 12 -7.40 -3.31 -9.79
N PHE A 13 -6.73 -4.46 -9.73
CA PHE A 13 -5.98 -5.02 -10.84
C PHE A 13 -6.61 -6.35 -11.24
N ARG A 14 -7.04 -6.46 -12.49
CA ARG A 14 -7.50 -7.75 -13.01
C ARG A 14 -6.30 -8.69 -13.18
N VAL A 15 -6.36 -9.87 -12.58
CA VAL A 15 -5.33 -10.89 -12.78
C VAL A 15 -5.53 -11.53 -14.15
N GLN A 16 -4.62 -11.23 -15.07
CA GLN A 16 -4.58 -11.76 -16.42
C GLN A 16 -3.58 -12.93 -16.49
N PRO A 17 -3.65 -13.79 -17.52
CA PRO A 17 -2.74 -14.93 -17.65
C PRO A 17 -1.24 -14.55 -17.61
N ASN A 18 -0.87 -13.40 -18.17
CA ASN A 18 0.52 -12.90 -18.14
C ASN A 18 0.99 -12.43 -16.75
N HIS A 19 0.08 -12.31 -15.77
CA HIS A 19 0.43 -11.99 -14.38
C HIS A 19 0.70 -13.26 -13.55
N ALA A 20 0.39 -14.44 -14.08
CA ALA A 20 0.46 -15.69 -13.34
C ALA A 20 1.88 -16.28 -13.28
N ASN A 21 2.13 -17.04 -12.22
CA ASN A 21 3.28 -17.94 -12.11
C ASN A 21 2.95 -19.32 -12.70
N ASN A 22 3.86 -20.28 -12.56
CA ASN A 22 3.72 -21.67 -13.02
C ASN A 22 2.69 -22.50 -12.24
N ASN A 23 2.01 -21.93 -11.24
CA ASN A 23 0.94 -22.55 -10.47
C ASN A 23 -0.44 -21.93 -10.80
N ASP A 24 -0.58 -21.26 -11.96
CA ASP A 24 -1.83 -20.64 -12.43
C ASP A 24 -2.46 -19.62 -11.46
N THR A 25 -1.63 -19.02 -10.60
CA THR A 25 -2.02 -17.97 -9.65
C THR A 25 -1.14 -16.75 -9.84
N LEU A 26 -1.60 -15.59 -9.36
CA LEU A 26 -0.85 -14.34 -9.41
C LEU A 26 0.58 -14.54 -8.90
N HIS A 27 1.57 -14.21 -9.73
CA HIS A 27 2.96 -14.23 -9.33
C HIS A 27 3.20 -13.22 -8.19
N GLY A 28 3.83 -13.64 -7.10
CA GLY A 28 4.07 -12.78 -5.92
C GLY A 28 4.81 -11.47 -6.28
N GLY A 29 5.76 -11.53 -7.21
CA GLY A 29 6.42 -10.33 -7.75
C GLY A 29 5.49 -9.32 -8.44
N ASN A 30 4.41 -9.78 -9.11
CA ASN A 30 3.41 -8.86 -9.68
C ASN A 30 2.57 -8.22 -8.57
N LEU A 31 2.22 -8.98 -7.53
CA LEU A 31 1.53 -8.42 -6.37
C LEU A 31 2.41 -7.40 -5.64
N MET A 32 3.69 -7.71 -5.38
CA MET A 32 4.63 -6.76 -4.75
C MET A 32 4.80 -5.49 -5.56
N LYS A 33 4.87 -5.60 -6.90
CA LYS A 33 4.91 -4.43 -7.78
C LYS A 33 3.68 -3.54 -7.57
N TRP A 34 2.47 -4.10 -7.54
CA TRP A 34 1.25 -3.32 -7.34
C TRP A 34 1.14 -2.74 -5.93
N LEU A 35 1.60 -3.46 -4.91
CA LEU A 35 1.67 -2.96 -3.54
C LEU A 35 2.60 -1.73 -3.47
N ASP A 36 3.79 -1.82 -4.06
CA ASP A 36 4.76 -0.72 -4.11
C ASP A 36 4.20 0.48 -4.89
N GLU A 37 3.66 0.27 -6.09
CA GLU A 37 3.09 1.34 -6.93
C GLU A 37 1.96 2.10 -6.20
N VAL A 38 1.03 1.38 -5.56
CA VAL A 38 -0.09 2.00 -4.83
C VAL A 38 0.38 2.71 -3.57
N SER A 39 1.37 2.15 -2.87
CA SER A 39 1.95 2.75 -1.67
C SER A 39 2.77 4.00 -2.00
N ALA A 40 3.54 3.97 -3.09
CA ALA A 40 4.28 5.12 -3.60
C ALA A 40 3.34 6.27 -3.99
N MET A 41 2.22 5.99 -4.67
CA MET A 41 1.21 7.00 -4.96
C MET A 41 0.63 7.63 -3.68
N SER A 42 0.42 6.84 -2.62
CA SER A 42 -0.06 7.33 -1.33
C SER A 42 0.99 8.23 -0.66
N ALA A 43 2.24 7.79 -0.63
CA ALA A 43 3.36 8.54 -0.08
C ALA A 43 3.60 9.87 -0.81
N MET A 44 3.60 9.86 -2.16
CA MET A 44 3.77 11.06 -2.97
C MET A 44 2.62 12.05 -2.78
N ARG A 45 1.38 11.56 -2.67
CA ARG A 45 0.22 12.42 -2.38
C ARG A 45 0.36 13.12 -1.02
N PHE A 46 0.90 12.43 -0.03
CA PHE A 46 1.18 12.99 1.29
C PHE A 46 2.34 13.99 1.27
N ALA A 47 3.47 13.61 0.69
CA ALA A 47 4.69 14.40 0.69
C ALA A 47 4.61 15.63 -0.22
N GLY A 48 3.81 15.57 -1.29
CA GLY A 48 3.83 16.57 -2.37
C GLY A 48 5.10 16.48 -3.24
N GLU A 49 5.88 15.40 -3.10
CA GLU A 49 7.21 15.23 -3.68
C GLU A 49 7.39 13.79 -4.18
N THR A 50 8.44 13.57 -4.98
CA THR A 50 8.84 12.21 -5.38
C THR A 50 9.24 11.42 -4.14
N CYS A 51 8.73 10.19 -4.01
CA CYS A 51 9.05 9.28 -2.92
C CYS A 51 9.69 7.99 -3.47
N VAL A 52 10.76 7.54 -2.83
CA VAL A 52 11.45 6.28 -3.16
C VAL A 52 11.30 5.27 -2.03
N THR A 53 11.16 3.99 -2.38
CA THR A 53 11.00 2.89 -1.42
C THR A 53 12.32 2.65 -0.70
N ALA A 54 12.34 2.93 0.61
CA ALA A 54 13.53 2.76 1.45
C ALA A 54 13.53 1.42 2.19
N ARG A 55 12.34 0.92 2.57
CA ARG A 55 12.18 -0.36 3.26
C ARG A 55 10.83 -0.98 2.93
N VAL A 56 10.86 -2.30 2.76
CA VAL A 56 9.69 -3.19 2.74
C VAL A 56 9.74 -4.00 4.04
N ASN A 57 8.70 -3.92 4.88
CA ASN A 57 8.60 -4.77 6.06
C ASN A 57 8.13 -6.19 5.69
N GLU A 58 8.02 -7.06 6.69
CA GLU A 58 7.63 -8.45 6.49
C GLU A 58 6.31 -8.53 5.70
N LEU A 59 6.28 -9.45 4.74
CA LEU A 59 5.18 -9.58 3.80
C LEU A 59 4.89 -11.06 3.60
N ASP A 60 3.80 -11.50 4.22
CA ASP A 60 3.29 -12.86 4.10
C ASP A 60 2.20 -12.94 3.03
N PHE A 61 2.33 -13.93 2.14
CA PHE A 61 1.30 -14.26 1.16
C PHE A 61 0.40 -15.37 1.70
N GLU A 62 -0.62 -14.99 2.48
CA GLU A 62 -1.51 -15.93 3.18
C GLU A 62 -2.41 -16.72 2.23
N ARG A 63 -2.81 -16.13 1.09
CA ARG A 63 -3.76 -16.73 0.13
C ARG A 63 -3.43 -16.38 -1.32
N PRO A 64 -3.60 -17.31 -2.27
CA PRO A 64 -3.40 -17.04 -3.68
C PRO A 64 -4.53 -16.18 -4.27
N ILE A 65 -4.20 -15.42 -5.32
CA ILE A 65 -5.19 -14.72 -6.18
C ILE A 65 -5.22 -15.44 -7.52
N GLN A 66 -6.39 -15.91 -7.95
CA GLN A 66 -6.52 -16.71 -9.18
C GLN A 66 -6.52 -15.85 -10.43
N ILE A 67 -6.14 -16.44 -11.57
CA ILE A 67 -6.38 -15.81 -12.87
C ILE A 67 -7.88 -15.55 -13.02
N GLY A 68 -8.23 -14.34 -13.46
CA GLY A 68 -9.62 -13.92 -13.60
C GLY A 68 -10.22 -13.28 -12.35
N ASP A 69 -9.59 -13.38 -11.17
CA ASP A 69 -9.96 -12.58 -10.01
C ASP A 69 -9.40 -11.15 -10.10
N THR A 70 -9.80 -10.31 -9.15
CA THR A 70 -9.25 -8.98 -8.95
C THR A 70 -8.32 -8.98 -7.73
N ALA A 71 -7.12 -8.42 -7.89
CA ALA A 71 -6.30 -7.99 -6.76
C ALA A 71 -6.72 -6.57 -6.35
N LEU A 72 -7.40 -6.46 -5.21
CA LEU A 72 -7.73 -5.18 -4.59
C LEU A 72 -6.58 -4.78 -3.69
N VAL A 73 -5.95 -3.63 -3.95
CA VAL A 73 -4.82 -3.11 -3.17
C VAL A 73 -5.23 -1.81 -2.53
N GLU A 74 -4.98 -1.68 -1.23
CA GLU A 74 -5.20 -0.48 -0.42
C GLU A 74 -3.85 0.00 0.13
N ALA A 75 -3.64 1.32 0.14
CA ALA A 75 -2.53 1.94 0.85
C ALA A 75 -2.93 3.30 1.45
N TYR A 76 -2.33 3.67 2.57
CA TYR A 76 -2.47 4.98 3.22
C TYR A 76 -1.27 5.30 4.11
N VAL A 77 -0.93 6.58 4.23
CA VAL A 77 0.10 7.06 5.17
C VAL A 77 -0.47 7.05 6.58
N TYR A 78 0.18 6.36 7.51
CA TYR A 78 -0.25 6.30 8.91
C TYR A 78 0.68 7.05 9.86
N ASP A 79 1.94 7.28 9.45
CA ASP A 79 2.95 7.99 10.22
C ASP A 79 4.00 8.63 9.29
N ALA A 80 4.71 9.64 9.80
CA ALA A 80 5.77 10.33 9.08
C ALA A 80 6.89 10.81 10.02
N GLY A 81 8.14 10.65 9.58
CA GLY A 81 9.30 11.24 10.24
C GLY A 81 9.69 12.58 9.61
N ARG A 82 10.97 12.97 9.72
CA ARG A 82 11.44 14.23 9.10
C ARG A 82 11.36 14.19 7.57
N THR A 83 11.81 13.10 6.96
CA THR A 83 11.82 12.88 5.50
C THR A 83 11.24 11.51 5.11
N SER A 84 10.91 10.68 6.11
CA SER A 84 10.38 9.33 5.90
C SER A 84 8.86 9.36 5.94
N VAL A 85 8.24 8.52 5.12
CA VAL A 85 6.79 8.36 5.04
C VAL A 85 6.47 6.90 5.26
N HIS A 86 5.66 6.59 6.27
CA HIS A 86 5.29 5.23 6.63
C HIS A 86 3.88 4.93 6.10
N VAL A 87 3.80 3.93 5.23
CA VAL A 87 2.58 3.58 4.49
C VAL A 87 2.13 2.19 4.92
N ALA A 88 0.88 2.07 5.36
CA ALA A 88 0.24 0.79 5.58
C ALA A 88 -0.41 0.32 4.29
N LEU A 89 -0.31 -0.97 4.00
CA LEU A 89 -0.84 -1.54 2.77
C LEU A 89 -1.47 -2.91 3.00
N ARG A 90 -2.46 -3.21 2.19
CA ARG A 90 -3.18 -4.49 2.26
C ARG A 90 -3.68 -4.88 0.88
N ALA A 91 -3.66 -6.18 0.61
CA ALA A 91 -4.30 -6.73 -0.57
C ALA A 91 -5.36 -7.77 -0.22
N TRP A 92 -6.35 -7.84 -1.10
CA TRP A 92 -7.38 -8.86 -1.11
C TRP A 92 -7.51 -9.46 -2.49
N ARG A 93 -7.92 -10.71 -2.51
CA ARG A 93 -8.60 -11.33 -3.63
C ARG A 93 -10.04 -10.82 -3.62
N GLU A 94 -10.56 -10.39 -4.77
CA GLU A 94 -11.97 -10.03 -4.96
C GLU A 94 -12.53 -10.85 -6.14
N GLU A 95 -13.61 -11.61 -5.91
CA GLU A 95 -14.33 -12.28 -7.01
C GLU A 95 -15.16 -11.23 -7.76
N PRO A 96 -15.00 -11.09 -9.09
CA PRO A 96 -15.51 -9.93 -9.83
C PRO A 96 -17.03 -9.87 -10.03
N ARG A 97 -17.77 -10.97 -9.80
CA ARG A 97 -19.22 -11.06 -9.95
C ARG A 97 -19.95 -10.92 -8.61
N SER A 98 -19.44 -11.57 -7.55
CA SER A 98 -20.04 -11.51 -6.21
C SER A 98 -19.55 -10.31 -5.40
N GLY A 99 -18.33 -9.82 -5.68
CA GLY A 99 -17.66 -8.81 -4.86
C GLY A 99 -17.17 -9.33 -3.51
N GLU A 100 -17.21 -10.64 -3.28
CA GLU A 100 -16.65 -11.25 -2.08
C GLU A 100 -15.14 -11.05 -2.05
N THR A 101 -14.64 -10.67 -0.87
CA THR A 101 -13.22 -10.36 -0.67
C THR A 101 -12.59 -11.23 0.41
N GLU A 102 -11.36 -11.65 0.16
CA GLU A 102 -10.54 -12.41 1.11
C GLU A 102 -9.17 -11.74 1.23
N LYS A 103 -8.74 -11.43 2.46
CA LYS A 103 -7.42 -10.83 2.71
C LYS A 103 -6.34 -11.81 2.25
N THR A 104 -5.35 -11.32 1.51
CA THR A 104 -4.25 -12.14 0.98
C THR A 104 -2.92 -11.77 1.60
N THR A 105 -2.68 -10.47 1.83
CA THR A 105 -1.46 -9.97 2.45
C THR A 105 -1.70 -8.60 3.08
N GLU A 106 -0.87 -8.25 4.05
CA GLU A 106 -0.82 -6.97 4.73
C GLU A 106 0.61 -6.70 5.15
N SER A 107 1.05 -5.45 5.08
CA SER A 107 2.40 -5.03 5.46
C SER A 107 2.45 -3.50 5.63
N THR A 108 3.65 -2.98 5.83
CA THR A 108 3.97 -1.56 5.90
C THR A 108 5.25 -1.29 5.13
N PHE A 109 5.26 -0.24 4.32
CA PHE A 109 6.44 0.20 3.57
C PHE A 109 6.91 1.55 4.12
N THR A 110 8.23 1.76 4.11
CA THR A 110 8.83 3.06 4.40
C THR A 110 9.36 3.67 3.11
N PHE A 111 8.90 4.88 2.83
CA PHE A 111 9.37 5.70 1.73
C PHE A 111 10.20 6.88 2.25
N VAL A 112 11.00 7.48 1.36
CA VAL A 112 11.72 8.72 1.63
C VAL A 112 11.42 9.72 0.51
N ALA A 113 11.02 10.92 0.89
CA ALA A 113 10.79 12.01 -0.06
C ALA A 113 12.15 12.58 -0.54
N ILE A 114 12.25 12.82 -1.84
CA ILE A 114 13.45 13.35 -2.50
C ILE A 114 13.09 14.45 -3.50
N ASP A 115 14.02 15.38 -3.71
CA ASP A 115 13.93 16.41 -4.75
C ASP A 115 14.39 15.89 -6.13
N GLU A 116 14.45 16.79 -7.12
CA GLU A 116 14.91 16.49 -8.49
C GLU A 116 16.38 16.05 -8.56
N ASN A 117 17.19 16.36 -7.55
CA ASN A 117 18.60 15.96 -7.45
C ASN A 117 18.78 14.63 -6.69
N GLY A 118 17.70 14.07 -6.15
CA GLY A 118 17.73 12.88 -5.31
C GLY A 118 18.11 13.15 -3.85
N GLU A 119 18.11 14.41 -3.41
CA GLU A 119 18.38 14.78 -2.03
C GLU A 119 17.11 14.67 -1.17
N LYS A 120 17.26 14.23 0.09
CA LYS A 120 16.12 14.02 0.99
C LYS A 120 15.48 15.36 1.38
N VAL A 121 14.17 15.47 1.24
CA VAL A 121 13.41 16.68 1.60
C VAL A 121 12.45 16.44 2.77
N PRO A 122 12.17 17.47 3.60
CA PRO A 122 11.20 17.35 4.68
C PRO A 122 9.78 17.07 4.16
N VAL A 123 9.01 16.31 4.94
CA VAL A 123 7.58 16.03 4.67
C VAL A 123 6.70 16.71 5.72
N PRO A 124 5.40 16.98 5.42
CA PRO A 124 4.49 17.55 6.41
C PRO A 124 4.19 16.57 7.56
N ASP A 125 3.60 17.06 8.64
CA ASP A 125 3.00 16.19 9.67
C ASP A 125 1.66 15.61 9.17
N ILE A 126 1.38 14.35 9.54
CA ILE A 126 0.11 13.67 9.23
C ILE A 126 -0.93 13.95 10.32
N THR A 127 -2.16 14.28 9.93
CA THR A 127 -3.29 14.39 10.88
C THR A 127 -4.29 13.26 10.73
N VAL A 128 -4.91 12.90 11.86
CA VAL A 128 -5.96 11.90 11.96
C VAL A 128 -7.13 12.53 12.69
N GLU A 129 -8.09 13.06 11.94
CA GLU A 129 -9.15 13.92 12.48
C GLU A 129 -10.52 13.24 12.54
N THR A 130 -10.62 12.00 12.03
CA THR A 130 -11.89 11.27 11.94
C THR A 130 -11.75 9.91 12.61
N GLU A 131 -12.84 9.42 13.20
CA GLU A 131 -12.86 8.06 13.77
C GLU A 131 -12.45 7.00 12.74
N LYS A 132 -12.78 7.21 11.46
CA LYS A 132 -12.36 6.31 10.39
C LYS A 132 -10.83 6.30 10.25
N GLY A 133 -10.20 7.47 10.30
CA GLY A 133 -8.74 7.60 10.28
C GLY A 133 -8.10 6.97 11.51
N GLU A 134 -8.67 7.17 12.70
CA GLU A 134 -8.17 6.57 13.95
C GLU A 134 -8.20 5.05 13.85
N ARG A 135 -9.34 4.46 13.44
CA ARG A 135 -9.44 3.01 13.20
C ARG A 135 -8.43 2.49 12.20
N LEU A 136 -8.11 3.26 11.15
CA LEU A 136 -7.10 2.87 10.16
C LEU A 136 -5.68 2.90 10.74
N ARG A 137 -5.36 3.89 11.58
CA ARG A 137 -4.06 4.00 12.24
C ARG A 137 -3.87 2.94 13.32
N ASP A 138 -4.88 2.74 14.17
CA ASP A 138 -4.84 1.77 15.27
C ASP A 138 -4.60 0.34 14.77
N ARG A 139 -5.20 -0.01 13.63
CA ARG A 139 -5.00 -1.31 12.97
C ARG A 139 -3.55 -1.56 12.55
N VAL A 140 -2.76 -0.52 12.28
CA VAL A 140 -1.34 -0.69 11.94
C VAL A 140 -0.53 -1.08 13.16
N HIS A 141 -0.86 -0.55 14.35
CA HIS A 141 -0.19 -0.93 15.59
C HIS A 141 -0.38 -2.41 15.96
N GLU A 142 -1.42 -3.06 15.44
CA GLU A 142 -1.64 -4.50 15.59
C GLU A 142 -0.68 -5.35 14.74
N LEU A 143 -0.01 -4.76 13.74
CA LEU A 143 0.96 -5.46 12.86
C LEU A 143 2.36 -5.61 13.48
N GLY A 144 2.64 -4.94 14.60
CA GLY A 144 3.87 -5.17 15.38
C GLY A 144 5.14 -4.46 14.89
N ASP A 145 5.02 -3.32 14.20
CA ASP A 145 6.16 -2.42 13.91
C ASP A 145 6.54 -1.51 15.09
#